data_AF-A0A7I7SUB2-F1
#
_entry.id   AF-A0A7I7SUB2-F1
#
_cell.length_a   1.000
_cell.length_b   1.000
_cell.length_c   1.000
_cell.angle_alpha   90.00
_cell.angle_beta   90.00
_cell.angle_gamma   90.00
#
_symmetry.space_group_name_H-M   'P 1'
#
loop_
_entity.id
_entity.type
_entity.pdbx_description
1 polymer ?
#
loop_
_entity_poly.entity_id
_entity_poly.type
_entity_poly.pdbx_seq_one_letter_code
_entity_poly.pdbx_strand_id
1 'polypeptide(L)' 'MHALGEPVGERLLFAGEATNPEWFGTVHGAHLSGQREADRILG' A
#
# COMPACT_ATOMS: atom_id res chain seq x y z
N MET A 1 -7.48 10.81 -2.07
CA MET A 1 -6.54 10.61 -3.21
C MET A 1 -5.94 9.23 -3.04
N HIS A 2 -6.21 8.29 -3.96
CA HIS A 2 -5.68 6.91 -3.88
C HIS A 2 -4.51 6.63 -4.83
N ALA A 3 -4.24 7.53 -5.78
CA ALA A 3 -3.31 7.30 -6.89
C ALA A 3 -1.90 6.84 -6.48
N LEU A 4 -1.41 7.23 -5.30
CA LEU A 4 -0.07 6.86 -4.84
C LEU A 4 0.06 5.39 -4.40
N GLY A 5 -1.05 4.75 -3.99
CA GLY A 5 -1.07 3.34 -3.57
C GLY A 5 -1.59 2.38 -4.64
N GLU A 6 -1.99 2.89 -5.80
CA GLU A 6 -2.49 2.07 -6.90
C GLU A 6 -1.33 1.33 -7.59
N PRO A 7 -1.51 0.04 -7.93
CA PRO A 7 -0.49 -0.71 -8.64
C PRO A 7 -0.35 -0.26 -10.09
N VAL A 8 0.83 -0.46 -10.67
CA VAL A 8 1.07 -0.29 -12.11
C VAL A 8 1.17 -1.66 -12.76
N GLY A 9 0.10 -2.03 -13.45
CA GLY A 9 -0.08 -3.39 -13.98
C GLY A 9 -0.10 -4.43 -12.87
N GLU A 10 0.44 -5.60 -13.15
CA GLU A 10 0.44 -6.76 -12.21
C GLU A 10 1.78 -6.96 -11.50
N ARG A 11 2.74 -6.04 -11.68
CA ARG A 11 4.13 -6.25 -11.25
C ARG A 11 4.68 -5.20 -10.30
N LEU A 12 4.24 -3.95 -10.44
CA LEU A 12 4.71 -2.87 -9.59
C LEU A 12 3.63 -2.48 -8.60
N LEU A 13 3.91 -2.76 -7.33
CA LEU A 13 3.04 -2.53 -6.19
C LEU A 13 3.66 -1.45 -5.29
N PHE A 14 2.83 -0.71 -4.56
CA PHE A 14 3.27 0.39 -3.70
C PHE A 14 2.77 0.21 -2.27
N ALA A 15 3.69 0.38 -1.31
CA ALA A 15 3.40 0.39 0.12
C ALA A 15 4.15 1.57 0.78
N GLY A 16 3.78 1.86 2.02
CA GLY A 16 4.30 2.97 2.81
C GLY A 16 3.16 3.84 3.36
N GLU A 17 3.47 4.65 4.37
CA GLU A 17 2.47 5.46 5.08
C GLU A 17 1.64 6.36 4.17
N ALA A 18 2.24 6.89 3.11
CA ALA A 18 1.57 7.78 2.17
C ALA A 18 0.58 7.05 1.24
N THR A 19 0.60 5.71 1.25
CA THR A 19 -0.26 4.85 0.41
C THR A 19 -1.47 4.29 1.18
N ASN A 20 -1.62 4.65 2.46
CA ASN A 20 -2.78 4.33 3.29
C ASN A 20 -3.53 5.63 3.67
N PRO A 21 -4.60 5.99 2.94
CA PRO A 21 -5.28 7.27 3.15
C PRO A 21 -6.06 7.34 4.47
N GLU A 22 -6.39 6.19 5.08
CA GLU A 22 -7.04 6.14 6.39
C GLU A 22 -6.03 6.41 7.53
N TRP A 23 -4.78 5.97 7.35
CA TRP A 23 -3.73 6.03 8.38
C TRP A 23 -2.45 6.73 7.89
N PHE A 24 -2.61 7.89 7.23
CA PHE A 24 -1.52 8.65 6.63
C PHE A 24 -0.51 9.17 7.67
N GLY A 25 0.79 9.08 7.38
CA GLY A 25 1.86 9.59 8.26
C GLY A 25 2.11 8.73 9.51
N THR A 26 1.63 7.48 9.52
CA THR A 26 1.74 6.58 10.68
C THR A 26 2.48 5.29 10.32
N VAL A 27 3.19 4.75 11.32
CA VAL A 27 3.79 3.40 11.24
C VAL A 27 2.73 2.33 11.01
N HIS A 28 1.54 2.47 11.63
CA HIS A 28 0.42 1.54 11.44
C HIS A 28 -0.05 1.51 9.98
N GLY A 29 -0.21 2.69 9.36
CA GLY A 29 -0.57 2.80 7.95
C GLY A 29 0.47 2.20 7.02
N ALA A 30 1.76 2.42 7.30
CA ALA A 30 2.87 1.78 6.58
C ALA A 30 2.81 0.26 6.70
N HIS A 31 2.62 -0.26 7.91
CA HIS A 31 2.53 -1.71 8.17
C HIS A 31 1.35 -2.36 7.42
N LEU A 32 0.15 -1.79 7.55
CA LEU A 32 -1.05 -2.29 6.87
C LEU A 32 -0.93 -2.23 5.35
N SER A 33 -0.33 -1.16 4.81
CA SER A 33 -0.10 -1.07 3.37
C SER A 33 0.87 -2.15 2.87
N GLY A 34 1.87 -2.53 3.67
CA GLY A 34 2.77 -3.63 3.36
C GLY A 34 2.07 -4.99 3.35
N GLN A 35 1.19 -5.24 4.33
CA GLN A 35 0.35 -6.44 4.34
C GLN A 35 -0.56 -6.51 3.10
N ARG A 36 -1.23 -5.41 2.75
CA ARG A 36 -2.08 -5.31 1.55
C ARG A 36 -1.35 -5.71 0.27
N GLU A 37 -0.12 -5.22 0.06
CA GLU A 37 0.66 -5.59 -1.12
C GLU A 37 1.25 -7.01 -1.02
N ALA A 38 1.58 -7.49 0.18
CA ALA A 38 2.01 -8.86 0.39
C ALA A 38 0.89 -9.86 0.02
N ASP A 39 -0.36 -9.57 0.40
CA ASP A 39 -1.52 -10.40 0.03
C ASP A 39 -1.68 -10.45 -1.50
N ARG A 40 -1.54 -9.33 -2.20
CA ARG A 40 -1.57 -9.28 -3.68
C ARG A 40 -0.45 -10.10 -4.34
N ILE A 41 0.74 -10.16 -3.72
CA ILE A 41 1.87 -10.96 -4.21
C ILE A 41 1.61 -12.45 -4.01
N LEU A 42 0.96 -12.84 -2.91
CA LEU A 42 0.74 -14.23 -2.53
C LEU A 42 -0.52 -14.85 -3.17
N GLY A 43 -1.53 -14.04 -3.47
CA GLY A 43 -2.77 -14.47 -4.15
C GLY A 43 -4.03 -14.19 -3.34
#